data_AF-A0A2N8PHM3-F1
#
_entry.id   AF-A0A2N8PHM3-F1
#
_cell.length_a   1.000
_cell.length_b   1.000
_cell.length_c   1.000
_cell.angle_alpha   90.00
_cell.angle_beta   90.00
_cell.angle_gamma   90.00
#
_symmetry.space_group_name_H-M   'P 1'
#
loop_
_entity.id
_entity.type
_entity.pdbx_description
1 polymer ?
#
loop_
_entity_poly.entity_id
_entity_poly.type
_entity_poly.pdbx_seq_one_letter_code
_entity_poly.pdbx_strand_id
1 'polypeptide(L)'
;MSSSGRSWTVDGIAHALPHSELRATFMREITFTDVHDLPAVLDRWVSFIETFEADRERVEDLRTAVRGSGHLPSSYRAGLIDLSAEELRSAAGDDSRGRGAA
;
A
#
# COMPACT_ATOMS: atom_id res chain seq x y z
N MET A 1 -4.96 23.82 -6.57
CA MET A 1 -4.74 23.22 -7.90
C MET A 1 -5.68 22.05 -8.01
N SER A 2 -6.78 22.21 -8.74
CA SER A 2 -7.84 21.20 -8.84
C SER A 2 -7.39 20.07 -9.76
N SER A 3 -7.26 18.86 -9.23
CA SER A 3 -6.95 17.64 -9.98
C SER A 3 -8.02 17.40 -11.05
N SER A 4 -7.58 17.07 -12.26
CA SER A 4 -8.40 16.94 -13.46
C SER A 4 -9.35 15.73 -13.38
N GLY A 5 -10.61 15.95 -13.00
CA GLY A 5 -11.79 15.42 -13.72
C GLY A 5 -12.05 13.90 -13.79
N ARG A 6 -11.40 13.05 -12.98
CA ARG A 6 -11.84 11.64 -12.85
C ARG A 6 -12.95 11.55 -11.81
N SER A 7 -14.19 11.31 -12.24
CA SER A 7 -15.28 10.98 -11.33
C SER A 7 -15.03 9.60 -10.74
N TRP A 8 -14.48 9.53 -9.53
CA TRP A 8 -14.23 8.28 -8.84
C TRP A 8 -15.56 7.60 -8.44
N THR A 9 -15.76 6.38 -8.92
CA THR A 9 -16.84 5.49 -8.46
C THR A 9 -16.28 4.47 -7.48
N VAL A 10 -17.13 3.87 -6.66
CA VAL A 10 -16.73 2.78 -5.74
C VAL A 10 -16.02 1.65 -6.51
N ASP A 11 -16.56 1.27 -7.66
CA ASP A 11 -15.96 0.28 -8.55
C ASP A 11 -14.60 0.73 -9.10
N GLY A 12 -14.49 2.00 -9.53
CA GLY A 12 -13.23 2.58 -10.01
C GLY A 12 -12.14 2.60 -8.94
N ILE A 13 -12.50 2.89 -7.69
CA ILE A 13 -11.59 2.84 -6.53
C ILE A 13 -11.14 1.39 -6.29
N ALA A 14 -12.09 0.44 -6.24
CA ALA A 14 -11.75 -0.97 -6.06
C ALA A 14 -10.83 -1.50 -7.17
N HIS A 15 -11.05 -1.08 -8.42
CA HIS A 15 -10.25 -1.51 -9.56
C HIS A 15 -8.83 -0.93 -9.55
N ALA A 16 -8.65 0.29 -9.06
CA ALA A 16 -7.35 0.94 -8.98
C ALA A 16 -6.43 0.35 -7.89
N LEU A 17 -6.98 -0.37 -6.92
CA LEU A 17 -6.20 -1.02 -5.87
C LEU A 17 -5.50 -2.29 -6.41
N PRO A 18 -4.16 -2.37 -6.35
CA PRO A 18 -3.41 -3.47 -6.97
C PRO A 18 -3.55 -4.80 -6.23
N HIS A 19 -3.58 -4.77 -4.89
CA HIS A 19 -3.61 -5.96 -4.04
C HIS A 19 -5.04 -6.36 -3.66
N SER A 20 -5.31 -7.67 -3.65
CA SER A 20 -6.62 -8.23 -3.28
C SER A 20 -7.03 -7.90 -1.85
N GLU A 21 -6.07 -7.84 -0.93
CA GLU A 21 -6.29 -7.50 0.48
C GLU A 21 -6.72 -6.04 0.67
N LEU A 22 -6.14 -5.12 -0.12
CA LEU A 22 -6.55 -3.72 -0.13
C LEU A 22 -7.99 -3.59 -0.66
N ARG A 23 -8.32 -4.29 -1.74
CA ARG A 23 -9.70 -4.34 -2.26
C ARG A 23 -10.68 -4.88 -1.23
N ALA A 24 -10.33 -5.96 -0.53
CA ALA A 24 -11.18 -6.54 0.51
C ALA A 24 -11.36 -5.58 1.69
N THR A 25 -10.30 -4.87 2.09
CA THR A 25 -10.33 -3.87 3.16
C THR A 25 -11.21 -2.68 2.79
N PHE A 26 -11.03 -2.15 1.57
CA PHE A 26 -11.87 -1.10 1.02
C PHE A 26 -13.35 -1.50 1.03
N MET A 27 -13.68 -2.67 0.47
CA MET A 27 -15.05 -3.19 0.43
C MET A 27 -15.66 -3.38 1.83
N ARG A 28 -14.85 -3.81 2.79
CA ARG A 28 -15.28 -3.92 4.19
C ARG A 28 -15.60 -2.54 4.77
N GLU A 29 -14.70 -1.58 4.62
CA GLU A 29 -14.89 -0.24 5.17
C GLU A 29 -16.11 0.46 4.60
N ILE A 30 -16.32 0.44 3.28
CA ILE A 30 -17.52 1.06 2.68
C ILE A 30 -18.82 0.39 3.14
N THR A 31 -18.80 -0.92 3.41
CA THR A 31 -20.00 -1.68 3.80
C THR A 31 -20.41 -1.37 5.25
N PHE A 32 -19.45 -1.09 6.13
CA PHE A 32 -19.66 -0.89 7.55
C PHE A 32 -19.55 0.57 8.02
N THR A 33 -19.26 1.51 7.10
CA THR A 33 -19.23 2.95 7.40
C THR A 33 -20.64 3.52 7.30
N ASP A 34 -20.99 4.42 8.21
CA ASP A 34 -22.23 5.18 8.13
C ASP A 34 -22.27 6.02 6.83
N VAL A 35 -23.45 6.17 6.24
CA VAL A 35 -23.62 6.92 4.98
C VAL A 35 -23.12 8.37 5.09
N HIS A 36 -23.19 8.97 6.28
CA HIS A 36 -22.70 10.33 6.53
C HIS A 36 -21.17 10.42 6.54
N ASP A 37 -20.48 9.34 6.92
CA ASP A 37 -19.01 9.27 7.00
C ASP A 37 -18.39 8.68 5.72
N LEU A 38 -19.20 8.06 4.86
CA LEU A 38 -18.76 7.42 3.64
C LEU A 38 -17.95 8.34 2.70
N PRO A 39 -18.30 9.62 2.48
CA PRO A 39 -17.50 10.52 1.65
C PRO A 39 -16.06 10.65 2.13
N ALA A 40 -15.84 10.80 3.44
CA ALA A 40 -14.50 10.94 4.00
C ALA A 40 -13.67 9.66 3.84
N VAL A 41 -14.28 8.49 3.96
CA VAL A 41 -13.61 7.21 3.69
C VAL A 41 -13.22 7.09 2.22
N LEU A 42 -14.12 7.44 1.30
CA LEU A 42 -13.84 7.41 -0.14
C LEU A 42 -12.70 8.37 -0.51
N ASP A 43 -12.72 9.60 0.00
CA ASP A 43 -11.66 10.60 -0.26
C ASP A 43 -10.29 10.13 0.24
N ARG A 44 -10.25 9.45 1.39
CA ARG A 44 -9.02 8.85 1.92
C ARG A 44 -8.45 7.79 0.98
N TRP A 45 -9.30 6.93 0.44
CA TRP A 45 -8.88 5.89 -0.50
C TRP A 45 -8.44 6.46 -1.84
N VAL A 46 -9.14 7.47 -2.35
CA VAL A 46 -8.71 8.19 -3.55
C VAL A 46 -7.33 8.81 -3.34
N SER A 47 -7.12 9.51 -2.23
CA SER A 47 -5.82 10.12 -1.90
C SER A 47 -4.69 9.09 -1.81
N PHE A 48 -4.99 7.92 -1.23
CA PHE A 48 -4.04 6.80 -1.18
C PHE A 48 -3.68 6.30 -2.58
N ILE A 49 -4.66 6.12 -3.46
CA ILE A 49 -4.43 5.68 -4.84
C ILE A 49 -3.61 6.72 -5.61
N GLU A 50 -3.95 8.00 -5.51
CA GLU A 50 -3.23 9.07 -6.19
C GLU A 50 -1.76 9.15 -5.73
N THR A 51 -1.51 8.99 -4.43
CA THR A 51 -0.15 8.93 -3.87
C THR A 51 0.60 7.71 -4.38
N PHE A 52 -0.04 6.55 -4.37
CA PHE A 52 0.55 5.30 -4.85
C PHE A 52 0.87 5.35 -6.36
N GLU A 53 -0.03 5.92 -7.17
CA GLU A 53 0.20 6.12 -8.60
C GLU A 53 1.32 7.14 -8.86
N ALA A 54 1.42 8.21 -8.07
CA ALA A 54 2.50 9.19 -8.18
C ALA A 54 3.88 8.56 -7.88
N ASP A 55 3.94 7.64 -6.93
CA ASP A 55 5.19 6.92 -6.61
C ASP A 55 5.56 5.83 -7.64
N ARG A 56 4.67 5.51 -8.58
CA ARG A 56 4.91 4.47 -9.59
C ARG A 56 6.10 4.78 -10.50
N GLU A 57 6.21 6.02 -10.97
CA GLU A 57 7.33 6.46 -11.83
C GLU A 57 8.67 6.24 -11.12
N ARG A 58 8.71 6.65 -9.86
CA ARG A 58 9.88 6.50 -8.99
C ARG A 58 10.26 5.03 -8.76
N VAL A 59 9.28 4.14 -8.60
CA VAL A 59 9.52 2.69 -8.45
C VAL A 59 10.02 2.07 -9.76
N GLU A 60 9.52 2.50 -10.92
CA GLU A 60 9.98 2.02 -12.22
C GLU A 60 11.40 2.51 -12.56
N ASP A 61 11.75 3.74 -12.17
CA ASP A 61 13.12 4.27 -12.27
C ASP A 61 14.10 3.42 -11.45
N LEU A 62 13.72 3.09 -10.21
CA LEU A 62 14.49 2.18 -9.36
C LEU A 62 14.66 0.80 -9.97
N ARG A 63 13.57 0.22 -10.47
CA ARG A 63 13.60 -1.08 -11.14
C ARG A 63 14.54 -1.07 -12.34
N THR A 64 14.52 0.01 -13.12
CA THR A 64 15.40 0.20 -14.28
C THR A 64 16.86 0.34 -13.85
N ALA A 65 17.14 1.15 -12.83
CA ALA A 65 18.49 1.35 -12.29
C ALA A 65 19.08 0.04 -11.75
N VAL A 66 18.30 -0.74 -11.00
CA VAL A 66 18.72 -2.05 -10.47
C VAL A 66 18.91 -3.05 -11.60
N ARG A 67 18.03 -3.08 -12.61
CA ARG A 67 18.21 -3.97 -13.77
C ARG A 67 19.47 -3.67 -14.57
N GLY A 68 19.83 -2.40 -14.70
CA GLY A 68 21.01 -1.97 -15.45
C GLY A 68 22.33 -2.13 -14.70
N SER A 69 22.35 -1.82 -13.40
CA SER A 69 23.59 -1.76 -12.60
C SER A 69 23.72 -2.87 -11.55
N GLY A 70 22.66 -3.64 -11.31
CA GLY A 70 22.57 -4.62 -10.23
C GLY A 70 22.50 -4.01 -8.82
N HIS A 71 22.56 -2.67 -8.69
CA HIS A 71 22.68 -1.97 -7.42
C HIS A 71 21.61 -0.89 -7.30
N LEU A 72 21.14 -0.66 -6.07
CA LEU A 72 20.29 0.48 -5.76
C LEU A 72 21.11 1.78 -5.82
N PRO A 73 20.54 2.88 -6.35
CA PRO A 73 21.17 4.20 -6.29
C PRO A 73 21.52 4.58 -4.84
N SER A 74 22.66 5.26 -4.65
CA SER A 74 23.18 5.62 -3.31
C SER A 74 22.22 6.48 -2.49
N SER A 75 21.39 7.30 -3.14
CA SER A 75 20.33 8.09 -2.51
C SER A 75 19.25 7.23 -1.84
N TYR A 76 19.01 6.01 -2.33
CA TYR A 76 18.08 5.05 -1.73
C TYR A 76 18.75 4.22 -0.63
N ARG A 77 20.04 3.92 -0.78
CA ARG A 77 20.80 3.18 0.22
C ARG A 77 20.91 3.94 1.55
N ALA A 78 20.89 5.26 1.52
CA ALA A 78 20.96 6.12 2.71
C ALA A 78 19.71 6.06 3.61
N GLY A 79 18.56 5.60 3.10
CA GLY A 79 17.32 5.44 3.87
C GLY A 79 16.97 3.99 4.22
N LEU A 80 17.78 3.02 3.76
CA LEU A 80 17.58 1.61 4.09
C LEU A 80 18.13 1.34 5.48
N ILE A 81 17.26 0.94 6.39
CA ILE A 81 17.65 0.39 7.69
C ILE A 81 18.28 -0.98 7.41
N ASP A 82 19.55 -1.16 7.77
CA ASP A 82 20.23 -2.44 7.71
C ASP A 82 19.67 -3.34 8.82
N LEU A 83 18.57 -4.02 8.51
CA LEU A 83 17.95 -4.97 9.42
C LEU A 83 18.68 -6.30 9.31
N SER A 84 19.18 -6.78 10.45
CA SER A 84 19.74 -8.12 10.53
C SER A 84 18.67 -9.17 10.24
N ALA A 85 19.10 -10.34 9.76
CA ALA A 85 18.21 -11.46 9.47
C ALA A 85 17.47 -11.99 10.72
N GLU A 86 17.89 -11.59 11.92
CA GLU A 86 17.26 -11.90 13.20
C GLU A 86 16.13 -10.90 13.50
N GLU A 87 16.36 -9.60 13.30
CA GLU A 87 15.34 -8.56 13.46
C GLU A 87 14.18 -8.75 12.48
N LEU A 88 14.48 -9.16 11.24
CA LEU A 88 13.45 -9.49 10.25
C LEU A 88 12.60 -10.69 10.69
N ARG A 89 13.20 -11.69 11.35
CA ARG A 89 12.52 -12.88 11.87
C ARG A 89 11.65 -12.56 13.09
N SER A 90 12.14 -11.69 13.96
CA SER A 90 11.41 -11.20 15.13
C SER A 90 10.19 -10.36 14.73
N ALA A 91 10.33 -9.48 13.74
CA ALA A 91 9.24 -8.65 13.22
C ALA A 91 8.17 -9.46 12.45
N ALA A 92 8.58 -10.58 11.83
CA ALA A 92 7.66 -11.47 11.12
C ALA A 92 6.72 -12.27 12.03
N GLY A 93 6.93 -12.25 13.35
CA GLY A 93 5.95 -12.71 14.35
C GLY A 93 5.67 -14.21 14.32
N ASP A 94 6.16 -14.89 15.35
CA ASP A 94 5.78 -16.24 15.75
C ASP A 94 4.28 -16.33 16.09
N ASP A 95 3.45 -16.71 15.12
CA ASP A 95 2.02 -17.02 15.28
C ASP A 95 1.77 -18.41 15.92
N SER A 96 2.72 -18.92 16.72
CA SER A 96 2.65 -20.26 17.36
C SER A 96 2.13 -20.23 18.80
N ARG A 97 1.08 -19.46 19.10
CA ARG A 97 0.33 -19.62 20.36
C ARG A 97 -1.17 -19.71 20.13
N GLY A 98 -1.63 -20.93 19.86
CA GLY A 98 -3.06 -21.22 19.80
C GLY A 98 -3.44 -22.68 19.60
N ARG A 99 -2.91 -23.64 20.38
CA ARG A 99 -3.57 -24.95 20.50
C ARG A 99 -3.50 -25.53 21.92
N GLY A 100 -4.64 -25.46 22.60
CA GLY A 100 -5.14 -26.53 23.46
C GLY A 100 -4.79 -26.46 24.94
N ALA A 101 -5.70 -25.86 25.72
CA ALA A 101 -6.01 -26.36 27.06
C ALA A 101 -6.88 -27.63 26.93
N ALA A 102 -6.50 -28.71 27.61
CA ALA A 102 -7.34 -29.77 28.20
C ALA A 102 -6.42 -30.87 28.77
#